data_AF-A0A954LGN7-F1
#
_entry.id   AF-A0A954LGN7-F1
#
_cell.length_a   1.000
_cell.length_b   1.000
_cell.length_c   1.000
_cell.angle_alpha   90.00
_cell.angle_beta   90.00
_cell.angle_gamma   90.00
#
_symmetry.space_group_name_H-M   'P 1'
#
loop_
_entity.id
_entity.type
_entity.pdbx_description
1 polymer ?
#
loop_
_entity_poly.entity_id
_entity_poly.type
_entity_poly.pdbx_seq_one_letter_code
_entity_poly.pdbx_strand_id
1 'polypeptide(L)'
;DNDLGLNYRDEPNEWIRQSTPDNKSKYVKKPAHHDLNLDEIINYATPGYATAVWVAAHSIERIRTTAESHRRIAIVELMGRQSGYIALGSAYGQPDIILIPEVPLNYQKLEERVREIYDIQKHVVIALGEGITDETGNIMGDVSTSVDPAGNLLYNGAAEELAGRLIKSLGDHYFTSKRRHDSAKSAVFTRKVGHTQRGGRPILFDRCY
;
A
#
# COMPACT_ATOMS: atom_id res chain seq x y z
N ASP A 1 13.55 -2.45 8.63
CA ASP A 1 14.76 -2.65 7.83
C ASP A 1 14.47 -2.19 6.40
N ASN A 2 14.22 -0.88 6.24
CA ASN A 2 13.78 -0.25 4.98
C ASN A 2 14.89 0.64 4.38
N ASP A 3 16.10 0.53 4.91
CA ASP A 3 17.24 1.34 4.51
C ASP A 3 18.13 0.53 3.57
N LEU A 4 17.66 0.35 2.33
CA LEU A 4 18.54 -0.11 1.24
C LEU A 4 19.47 1.00 0.74
N GLY A 5 19.41 2.21 1.35
CA GLY A 5 20.07 3.42 0.85
C GLY A 5 19.52 3.85 -0.51
N LEU A 6 19.37 5.16 -0.73
CA LEU A 6 18.96 5.79 -2.00
C LEU A 6 17.43 5.92 -2.24
N ASN A 7 16.65 6.38 -1.26
CA ASN A 7 15.19 6.54 -1.47
C ASN A 7 14.67 7.98 -1.48
N TYR A 8 15.49 9.00 -1.21
CA TYR A 8 14.99 10.39 -1.15
C TYR A 8 15.85 11.32 -1.99
N ARG A 9 15.20 12.23 -2.71
CA ARG A 9 15.87 13.29 -3.47
C ARG A 9 16.76 14.17 -2.58
N ASP A 10 16.36 14.32 -1.33
CA ASP A 10 17.02 15.17 -0.34
C ASP A 10 17.96 14.35 0.57
N GLU A 11 17.99 13.02 0.40
CA GLU A 11 18.90 12.19 1.18
C GLU A 11 20.33 12.36 0.67
N PRO A 12 21.31 12.45 1.59
CA PRO A 12 22.71 12.43 1.23
C PRO A 12 23.10 11.07 0.62
N ASN A 13 23.57 11.09 -0.62
CA ASN A 13 23.96 9.89 -1.37
C ASN A 13 25.46 9.55 -1.25
N GLU A 14 26.23 10.41 -0.58
CA GLU A 14 27.67 10.26 -0.40
C GLU A 14 28.06 10.19 1.07
N TRP A 15 28.87 9.20 1.40
CA TRP A 15 29.47 9.02 2.72
C TRP A 15 30.97 9.25 2.63
N ILE A 16 31.48 10.26 3.33
CA ILE A 16 32.91 10.54 3.38
C ILE A 16 33.46 10.04 4.71
N ARG A 17 34.51 9.23 4.64
CA ARG A 17 35.28 8.83 5.81
C ARG A 17 36.11 10.02 6.28
N GLN A 18 35.73 10.65 7.39
CA GLN A 18 36.54 11.63 8.08
C GLN A 18 37.39 10.95 9.15
N SER A 19 38.70 11.21 9.13
CA SER A 19 39.60 10.81 10.20
C SER A 19 39.44 11.80 11.35
N THR A 20 39.11 11.30 12.54
CA THR A 20 39.13 12.12 13.75
C THR A 20 40.55 12.17 14.33
N PRO A 21 40.87 13.19 15.16
CA PRO A 21 42.19 13.33 15.78
C PRO A 21 42.64 12.08 16.56
N ASP A 22 41.67 11.28 17.04
CA ASP A 22 41.89 10.07 17.84
C ASP A 22 42.19 8.82 16.99
N ASN A 23 42.52 9.01 15.70
CA ASN A 23 42.75 7.94 14.73
C ASN A 23 41.53 7.01 14.51
N LYS A 24 40.33 7.48 14.89
CA LYS A 24 39.05 6.82 14.59
C LYS A 24 38.49 7.40 13.32
N SER A 25 37.76 6.59 12.55
CA SER A 25 37.06 7.08 11.38
C SER A 25 35.57 7.23 11.64
N LYS A 26 35.02 8.40 11.29
CA LYS A 26 33.58 8.66 11.29
C LYS A 26 33.12 8.88 9.85
N TYR A 27 32.05 8.21 9.44
CA TYR A 27 31.41 8.51 8.16
C TYR A 27 30.49 9.73 8.35
N VAL A 28 30.66 10.74 7.50
CA VAL A 28 29.85 11.95 7.48
C VAL A 28 29.11 12.02 6.15
N LYS A 29 27.81 12.26 6.22
CA LYS A 29 26.92 12.45 5.05
C LYS A 29 27.26 13.77 4.36
N LYS A 30 27.43 13.76 3.04
CA LYS A 30 27.51 14.98 2.21
C LYS A 30 26.38 15.03 1.19
N PRO A 31 25.87 16.24 0.85
CA PRO A 31 25.03 16.43 -0.33
C PRO A 31 25.77 15.93 -1.57
N ALA A 32 25.05 15.24 -2.47
CA ALA A 32 25.64 14.67 -3.67
C ALA A 32 26.30 15.75 -4.54
N HIS A 33 27.44 15.44 -5.16
CA HIS A 33 28.15 16.36 -6.05
C HIS A 33 27.46 16.56 -7.42
N HIS A 34 26.45 15.75 -7.74
CA HIS A 34 25.77 15.74 -9.03
C HIS A 34 24.25 15.88 -8.83
N ASP A 35 23.62 16.74 -9.63
CA ASP A 35 22.18 16.85 -9.70
C ASP A 35 21.62 15.59 -10.39
N LEU A 36 20.81 14.81 -9.68
CA LEU A 36 20.09 13.68 -10.28
C LEU A 36 19.08 14.21 -11.30
N ASN A 37 19.39 14.03 -12.58
CA ASN A 37 18.46 14.29 -13.68
C ASN A 37 17.57 13.05 -13.91
N LEU A 38 16.26 13.19 -13.74
CA LEU A 38 15.32 12.08 -13.88
C LEU A 38 15.37 11.47 -15.30
N ASP A 39 15.67 12.28 -16.31
CA ASP A 39 15.77 11.84 -17.70
C ASP A 39 16.99 10.93 -17.95
N GLU A 40 17.95 10.89 -17.02
CA GLU A 40 19.15 10.05 -17.08
C GLU A 40 19.00 8.75 -16.28
N ILE A 41 17.88 8.57 -15.56
CA ILE A 41 17.57 7.33 -14.85
C ILE A 41 17.11 6.29 -15.88
N ILE A 42 18.01 5.38 -16.24
CA ILE A 42 17.73 4.27 -17.17
C ILE A 42 16.98 3.11 -16.47
N ASN A 43 16.92 3.11 -15.13
CA ASN A 43 16.28 2.05 -14.35
C ASN A 43 14.75 2.23 -14.29
N TYR A 44 14.03 1.43 -15.08
CA TYR A 44 12.57 1.34 -15.08
C TYR A 44 12.01 0.34 -14.04
N ALA A 45 12.88 -0.39 -13.33
CA ALA A 45 12.52 -1.29 -12.23
C ALA A 45 13.70 -1.45 -11.25
N THR A 46 13.46 -2.03 -10.08
CA THR A 46 14.49 -2.45 -9.13
C THR A 46 14.31 -3.94 -8.81
N PRO A 47 15.39 -4.68 -8.46
CA PRO A 47 15.26 -6.09 -8.12
C PRO A 47 14.20 -6.34 -7.06
N GLY A 48 13.27 -7.24 -7.36
CA GLY A 48 12.15 -7.62 -6.49
C GLY A 48 10.85 -6.88 -6.77
N TYR A 49 10.89 -5.76 -7.52
CA TYR A 49 9.69 -5.02 -7.90
C TYR A 49 8.72 -5.89 -8.71
N ALA A 50 9.23 -6.59 -9.74
CA ALA A 50 8.37 -7.37 -10.64
C ALA A 50 7.74 -8.56 -9.91
N THR A 51 8.47 -9.20 -9.00
CA THR A 51 7.97 -10.26 -8.11
C THR A 51 6.89 -9.71 -7.19
N ALA A 52 7.11 -8.56 -6.56
CA ALA A 52 6.12 -7.95 -5.66
C ALA A 52 4.82 -7.59 -6.39
N VAL A 53 4.90 -7.05 -7.62
CA VAL A 53 3.74 -6.79 -8.48
C VAL A 53 3.04 -8.09 -8.88
N TRP A 54 3.80 -9.12 -9.26
CA TRP A 54 3.24 -10.42 -9.61
C TRP A 54 2.44 -11.03 -8.44
N VAL A 55 3.01 -11.00 -7.24
CA VAL A 55 2.33 -11.45 -6.01
C VAL A 55 1.08 -10.61 -5.71
N ALA A 56 1.16 -9.28 -5.86
CA ALA A 56 0.04 -8.37 -5.65
C ALA A 56 -1.12 -8.70 -6.60
N ALA A 57 -0.84 -8.80 -7.90
CA ALA A 57 -1.83 -9.13 -8.93
C ALA A 57 -2.51 -10.48 -8.66
N HIS A 58 -1.72 -11.54 -8.40
CA HIS A 58 -2.26 -12.86 -8.07
C HIS A 58 -3.09 -12.86 -6.79
N SER A 59 -2.70 -12.06 -5.80
CA SER A 59 -3.46 -11.94 -4.56
C SER A 59 -4.81 -11.28 -4.81
N ILE A 60 -4.86 -10.23 -5.62
CA ILE A 60 -6.11 -9.56 -6.01
C ILE A 60 -7.02 -10.52 -6.76
N GLU A 61 -6.52 -11.27 -7.74
CA GLU A 61 -7.33 -12.25 -8.48
C GLU A 61 -7.96 -13.31 -7.55
N ARG A 62 -7.16 -13.86 -6.63
CA ARG A 62 -7.64 -14.86 -5.65
C ARG A 62 -8.66 -14.25 -4.69
N ILE A 63 -8.42 -13.04 -4.21
CA ILE A 63 -9.33 -12.34 -3.29
C ILE A 63 -10.62 -11.95 -4.01
N ARG A 64 -10.57 -11.56 -5.28
CA ARG A 64 -11.75 -11.21 -6.10
C ARG A 64 -12.77 -12.34 -6.11
N THR A 65 -12.35 -13.57 -6.38
CA THR A 65 -13.27 -14.72 -6.38
C THR A 65 -13.97 -14.93 -5.02
N THR A 66 -13.28 -14.62 -3.92
CA THR A 66 -13.88 -14.66 -2.57
C THR A 66 -14.85 -13.50 -2.36
N ALA A 67 -14.49 -12.29 -2.81
CA ALA A 67 -15.34 -11.11 -2.74
C ALA A 67 -16.63 -11.30 -3.54
N GLU A 68 -16.53 -11.88 -4.74
CA GLU A 68 -17.67 -12.22 -5.60
C GLU A 68 -18.59 -13.26 -4.95
N SER A 69 -18.02 -14.39 -4.52
CA SER A 69 -18.77 -15.51 -3.93
C SER A 69 -19.58 -15.10 -2.70
N HIS A 70 -19.01 -14.21 -1.88
CA HIS A 70 -19.66 -13.70 -0.67
C HIS A 70 -20.31 -12.33 -0.85
N ARG A 71 -20.27 -11.73 -2.05
CA ARG A 71 -20.83 -10.41 -2.34
C ARG A 71 -20.32 -9.31 -1.41
N ARG A 72 -19.00 -9.24 -1.22
CA ARG A 72 -18.32 -8.36 -0.26
C ARG A 72 -17.47 -7.29 -0.94
N ILE A 73 -17.19 -6.24 -0.17
CA ILE A 73 -16.14 -5.27 -0.46
C ILE A 73 -14.85 -5.81 0.16
N ALA A 74 -13.85 -6.07 -0.68
CA ALA A 74 -12.52 -6.52 -0.29
C ALA A 74 -11.55 -5.34 -0.41
N ILE A 75 -10.78 -5.09 0.64
CA ILE A 75 -9.71 -4.08 0.64
C ILE A 75 -8.38 -4.80 0.80
N VAL A 76 -7.51 -4.67 -0.19
CA VAL A 76 -6.21 -5.34 -0.26
C VAL A 76 -5.11 -4.31 -0.04
N GLU A 77 -4.44 -4.37 1.11
CA GLU A 77 -3.32 -3.50 1.46
C GLU A 77 -2.02 -4.07 0.87
N LEU A 78 -1.37 -3.24 0.06
CA LEU A 78 -0.14 -3.49 -0.66
C LEU A 78 0.98 -2.62 -0.09
N MET A 79 2.21 -3.11 -0.17
CA MET A 79 3.40 -2.29 0.12
C MET A 79 3.47 -1.03 -0.74
N GLY A 80 4.13 -0.01 -0.20
CA GLY A 80 4.36 1.25 -0.89
C GLY A 80 4.06 2.44 0.01
N ARG A 81 4.84 2.61 1.09
CA ARG A 81 4.63 3.69 2.07
C ARG A 81 4.74 5.09 1.49
N GLN A 82 5.57 5.28 0.46
CA GLN A 82 5.82 6.60 -0.13
C GLN A 82 5.55 6.66 -1.63
N SER A 83 5.28 5.52 -2.25
CA SER A 83 5.01 5.44 -3.69
C SER A 83 4.02 4.33 -4.01
N GLY A 84 3.21 4.58 -5.03
CA GLY A 84 2.14 3.72 -5.48
C GLY A 84 2.53 2.69 -6.53
N TYR A 85 3.81 2.52 -6.86
CA TYR A 85 4.23 1.67 -7.98
C TYR A 85 3.69 0.23 -7.90
N ILE A 86 3.75 -0.40 -6.72
CA ILE A 86 3.22 -1.75 -6.53
C ILE A 86 1.69 -1.75 -6.60
N ALA A 87 1.03 -0.75 -6.01
CA ALA A 87 -0.41 -0.61 -6.05
C ALA A 87 -0.93 -0.38 -7.48
N LEU A 88 -0.25 0.45 -8.27
CA LEU A 88 -0.53 0.66 -9.68
C LEU A 88 -0.26 -0.60 -10.51
N GLY A 89 0.88 -1.27 -10.29
CA GLY A 89 1.21 -2.53 -10.95
C GLY A 89 0.21 -3.64 -10.63
N SER A 90 -0.47 -3.58 -9.48
CA SER A 90 -1.53 -4.52 -9.12
C SER A 90 -2.76 -4.47 -10.05
N ALA A 91 -2.85 -3.47 -10.93
CA ALA A 91 -3.83 -3.39 -12.00
C ALA A 91 -3.90 -4.66 -12.87
N TYR A 92 -2.80 -5.40 -13.01
CA TYR A 92 -2.78 -6.69 -13.73
C TYR A 92 -3.71 -7.73 -13.09
N GLY A 93 -3.96 -7.65 -11.78
CA GLY A 93 -4.94 -8.49 -11.08
C GLY A 93 -6.38 -7.99 -11.18
N GLN A 94 -6.60 -6.92 -11.95
CA GLN A 94 -7.89 -6.30 -12.21
C GLN A 94 -8.69 -5.96 -10.93
N PRO A 95 -8.19 -5.14 -10.00
CA PRO A 95 -9.04 -4.54 -8.96
C PRO A 95 -10.05 -3.55 -9.58
N ASP A 96 -11.13 -3.26 -8.89
CA ASP A 96 -12.14 -2.28 -9.35
C ASP A 96 -11.70 -0.84 -9.10
N ILE A 97 -10.93 -0.64 -8.02
CA ILE A 97 -10.40 0.65 -7.58
C ILE A 97 -8.96 0.45 -7.11
N ILE A 98 -8.07 1.36 -7.52
CA ILE A 98 -6.69 1.42 -7.05
C ILE A 98 -6.47 2.76 -6.37
N LEU A 99 -5.93 2.74 -5.17
CA LEU A 99 -5.61 3.93 -4.39
C LEU A 99 -4.10 3.97 -4.13
N ILE A 100 -3.47 5.11 -4.45
CA ILE A 100 -2.03 5.30 -4.40
C ILE A 100 -1.66 6.51 -3.51
N PRO A 101 -0.48 6.50 -2.84
CA PRO A 101 -0.02 7.61 -1.99
C PRO A 101 0.08 8.97 -2.69
N GLU A 102 0.32 8.98 -4.01
CA GLU A 102 0.49 10.20 -4.80
C GLU A 102 -0.81 11.00 -4.98
N VAL A 103 -1.97 10.39 -4.75
CA VAL A 103 -3.28 11.01 -4.92
C VAL A 103 -4.02 11.01 -3.59
N PRO A 104 -4.16 12.17 -2.93
CA PRO A 104 -4.91 12.30 -1.68
C PRO A 104 -6.33 11.73 -1.80
N LEU A 105 -6.73 10.94 -0.82
CA LEU A 105 -8.01 10.25 -0.85
C LEU A 105 -9.17 11.23 -0.66
N ASN A 106 -9.95 11.45 -1.72
CA ASN A 106 -11.28 12.03 -1.57
C ASN A 106 -12.29 10.96 -1.16
N TYR A 107 -12.73 11.01 0.09
CA TYR A 107 -13.52 9.93 0.68
C TYR A 107 -14.94 9.85 0.08
N GLN A 108 -15.57 10.99 -0.18
CA GLN A 108 -16.93 11.05 -0.72
C GLN A 108 -16.99 10.44 -2.12
N LYS A 109 -16.06 10.83 -3.01
CA LYS A 109 -15.95 10.25 -4.36
C LYS A 109 -15.66 8.76 -4.32
N LEU A 110 -14.82 8.30 -3.40
CA LEU A 110 -14.56 6.88 -3.22
C LEU A 110 -15.82 6.13 -2.82
N GLU A 111 -16.56 6.62 -1.82
CA GLU A 111 -17.80 5.99 -1.36
C GLU A 111 -18.85 5.92 -2.48
N GLU A 112 -19.06 7.03 -3.20
CA GLU A 112 -19.95 7.09 -4.35
C GLU A 112 -19.58 6.02 -5.39
N ARG A 113 -18.30 5.93 -5.74
CA ARG A 113 -17.81 4.93 -6.69
C ARG A 113 -18.00 3.50 -6.19
N VAL A 114 -17.74 3.25 -4.91
CA VAL A 114 -17.98 1.95 -4.27
C VAL A 114 -19.46 1.57 -4.34
N ARG A 115 -20.38 2.52 -4.09
CA ARG A 115 -21.83 2.28 -4.20
C ARG A 115 -22.24 1.92 -5.62
N GLU A 116 -21.84 2.73 -6.60
CA GLU A 116 -22.15 2.49 -8.03
C GLU A 116 -21.76 1.08 -8.47
N ILE A 117 -20.52 0.71 -8.15
CA ILE A 117 -19.97 -0.59 -8.53
C ILE A 117 -20.72 -1.69 -7.78
N TYR A 118 -20.85 -1.59 -6.45
CA TYR A 118 -21.49 -2.61 -5.64
C TYR A 118 -22.97 -2.81 -6.02
N ASP A 119 -23.67 -1.76 -6.44
CA ASP A 119 -25.06 -1.84 -6.87
C ASP A 119 -25.25 -2.63 -8.15
N ILE A 120 -24.24 -2.70 -9.01
CA ILE A 120 -24.27 -3.49 -10.23
C ILE A 120 -23.68 -4.89 -9.97
N GLN A 121 -22.42 -4.97 -9.52
CA GLN A 121 -21.67 -6.23 -9.47
C GLN A 121 -21.78 -6.99 -8.12
N LYS A 122 -22.33 -6.35 -7.08
CA LYS A 122 -22.55 -6.93 -5.73
C LYS A 122 -21.28 -7.30 -4.96
N HIS A 123 -20.11 -6.91 -5.44
CA HIS A 123 -18.83 -6.99 -4.76
C HIS A 123 -18.01 -5.74 -5.14
N VAL A 124 -16.90 -5.48 -4.46
CA VAL A 124 -15.90 -4.48 -4.90
C VAL A 124 -14.54 -4.95 -4.43
N VAL A 125 -13.50 -4.83 -5.24
CA VAL A 125 -12.12 -5.10 -4.87
C VAL A 125 -11.32 -3.81 -4.98
N ILE A 126 -10.82 -3.34 -3.84
CA ILE A 126 -10.02 -2.13 -3.71
C ILE A 126 -8.58 -2.54 -3.43
N ALA A 127 -7.64 -2.16 -4.29
CA ALA A 127 -6.21 -2.25 -4.03
C ALA A 127 -5.72 -0.93 -3.44
N LEU A 128 -4.97 -1.01 -2.35
CA LEU A 128 -4.59 0.14 -1.54
C LEU A 128 -3.09 0.09 -1.22
N GLY A 129 -2.34 1.13 -1.58
CA GLY A 129 -0.98 1.31 -1.04
C GLY A 129 -1.01 1.65 0.45
N GLU A 130 -0.14 1.03 1.25
CA GLU A 130 -0.06 1.25 2.72
C GLU A 130 0.20 2.72 3.10
N GLY A 131 0.77 3.50 2.17
CA GLY A 131 1.09 4.92 2.35
C GLY A 131 0.01 5.90 1.94
N ILE A 132 -1.24 5.47 1.73
CA ILE A 132 -2.30 6.39 1.31
C ILE A 132 -2.44 7.57 2.28
N THR A 133 -2.70 8.75 1.73
CA THR A 133 -2.96 9.94 2.54
C THR A 133 -4.41 10.36 2.46
N ASP A 134 -4.91 10.99 3.52
CA ASP A 134 -6.20 11.67 3.49
C ASP A 134 -6.13 13.00 2.70
N GLU A 135 -7.26 13.71 2.63
CA GLU A 135 -7.39 15.00 1.94
C GLU A 135 -6.45 16.09 2.50
N THR A 136 -5.94 15.91 3.72
CA THR A 136 -5.00 16.83 4.38
C THR A 136 -3.54 16.43 4.16
N GLY A 137 -3.28 15.33 3.45
CA GLY A 137 -1.94 14.81 3.19
C GLY A 137 -1.36 13.96 4.33
N ASN A 138 -2.16 13.62 5.34
CA ASN A 138 -1.71 12.77 6.45
C ASN A 138 -1.87 11.29 6.09
N ILE A 139 -0.85 10.48 6.39
CA ILE A 139 -0.89 9.03 6.14
C ILE A 139 -2.01 8.38 6.97
N MET A 140 -2.86 7.60 6.30
CA MET A 140 -3.95 6.88 6.96
C MET A 140 -3.41 5.67 7.72
N GLY A 141 -3.88 5.46 8.95
CA GLY A 141 -3.55 4.27 9.74
C GLY A 141 -2.20 4.31 10.47
N ASP A 142 -1.48 5.43 10.41
CA ASP A 142 -0.14 5.59 11.01
C ASP A 142 -0.18 5.82 12.54
N VAL A 143 -1.37 5.90 13.14
CA VAL A 143 -1.53 6.09 14.59
C VAL A 143 -2.43 5.00 15.15
N SER A 144 -1.83 4.00 15.81
CA SER A 144 -2.51 3.37 16.93
C SER A 144 -1.81 3.79 18.23
N THR A 145 -2.62 4.13 19.22
CA THR A 145 -2.19 4.39 20.60
C THR A 145 -1.92 3.11 21.40
N SER A 146 -2.06 1.94 20.78
CA SER A 146 -1.82 0.65 21.40
C SER A 146 -0.44 0.11 21.06
N VAL A 147 0.27 -0.33 22.09
CA VAL A 147 1.57 -0.97 22.01
C VAL A 147 1.38 -2.49 22.05
N ASP A 148 2.13 -3.23 21.24
CA ASP A 148 2.24 -4.68 21.40
C ASP A 148 2.93 -5.02 22.76
N PRO A 149 2.91 -6.28 23.22
CA PRO A 149 3.60 -6.67 24.45
C PRO A 149 5.11 -6.42 24.47
N ALA A 150 5.72 -6.12 23.32
CA ALA A 150 7.14 -5.80 23.14
C ALA A 150 7.40 -4.28 23.08
N GLY A 151 6.37 -3.43 23.23
CA GLY A 151 6.50 -1.98 23.25
C GLY A 151 6.56 -1.32 21.87
N ASN A 152 6.26 -2.04 20.78
CA ASN A 152 6.13 -1.45 19.46
C ASN A 152 4.73 -0.88 19.26
N LEU A 153 4.62 0.29 18.66
CA LEU A 153 3.34 0.83 18.22
C LEU A 153 2.67 -0.19 17.29
N LEU A 154 1.45 -0.61 17.63
CA LEU A 154 0.60 -1.33 16.69
C LEU A 154 0.18 -0.32 15.61
N TYR A 155 0.13 -0.73 14.35
CA TYR A 155 -0.35 0.11 13.26
C TYR A 155 -1.68 -0.46 12.81
N ASN A 156 -2.77 0.31 12.95
CA ASN A 156 -4.02 -0.01 12.29
C ASN A 156 -3.85 0.40 10.83
N GLY A 157 -3.29 -0.49 10.01
CA GLY A 157 -2.96 -0.19 8.61
C GLY A 157 -4.09 0.50 7.83
N ALA A 158 -3.69 1.19 6.77
CA ALA A 158 -4.57 2.00 5.93
C ALA A 158 -5.87 1.26 5.50
N ALA A 159 -5.82 -0.06 5.31
CA ALA A 159 -6.99 -0.85 4.95
C ALA A 159 -8.02 -0.97 6.08
N GLU A 160 -7.61 -1.12 7.34
CA GLU A 160 -8.55 -1.18 8.46
C GLU A 160 -9.21 0.18 8.70
N GLU A 161 -8.45 1.26 8.58
CA GLU A 161 -8.99 2.63 8.67
C GLU A 161 -10.03 2.87 7.57
N LEU A 162 -9.70 2.52 6.31
CA LEU A 162 -10.63 2.66 5.19
C LEU A 162 -11.88 1.78 5.37
N ALA A 163 -11.71 0.54 5.81
CA ALA A 163 -12.83 -0.36 6.11
C ALA A 163 -13.75 0.23 7.19
N GLY A 164 -13.17 0.75 8.27
CA GLY A 164 -13.91 1.38 9.37
C GLY A 164 -14.74 2.57 8.88
N ARG A 165 -14.17 3.42 8.02
CA ARG A 165 -14.90 4.53 7.41
C ARG A 165 -16.07 4.03 6.54
N LEU A 166 -15.82 3.10 5.61
CA LEU A 166 -16.86 2.55 4.72
C LEU A 166 -18.00 1.84 5.48
N ILE A 167 -17.67 1.08 6.53
CA ILE A 167 -18.67 0.43 7.39
C ILE A 167 -19.57 1.48 8.05
N LYS A 168 -18.95 2.56 8.56
CA LYS A 168 -19.67 3.65 9.24
C LYS A 168 -20.55 4.44 8.28
N SER A 169 -20.06 4.77 7.08
CA SER A 169 -20.76 5.66 6.14
C SER A 169 -21.87 4.96 5.36
N LEU A 170 -21.64 3.73 4.90
CA LEU A 170 -22.67 2.94 4.21
C LEU A 170 -23.75 2.47 5.18
N GLY A 171 -23.34 2.08 6.40
CA GLY A 171 -24.23 1.64 7.48
C GLY A 171 -24.96 0.32 7.20
N ASP A 172 -25.52 -0.28 8.25
CA ASP A 172 -26.16 -1.59 8.17
C ASP A 172 -27.38 -1.60 7.25
N HIS A 173 -28.13 -0.49 7.19
CA HIS A 173 -29.34 -0.39 6.38
C HIS A 173 -29.05 -0.60 4.88
N TYR A 174 -27.92 -0.10 4.37
CA TYR A 174 -27.53 -0.24 2.97
C TYR A 174 -27.37 -1.71 2.55
N PHE A 175 -26.87 -2.56 3.45
CA PHE A 175 -26.62 -3.97 3.17
C PHE A 175 -27.80 -4.89 3.56
N THR A 176 -28.52 -4.56 4.63
CA THR A 176 -29.68 -5.33 5.12
C THR A 176 -30.92 -5.13 4.25
N SER A 177 -31.17 -3.92 3.73
CA SER A 177 -32.29 -3.64 2.79
C SER A 177 -32.22 -4.49 1.52
N LYS A 178 -31.00 -4.87 1.12
CA LYS A 178 -30.74 -5.75 -0.03
C LYS A 178 -30.87 -7.25 0.32
N ARG A 179 -31.16 -7.58 1.60
CA ARG A 179 -31.27 -8.94 2.19
C ARG A 179 -30.07 -9.85 1.92
N ARG A 180 -28.85 -9.34 2.07
CA ARG A 180 -27.64 -10.11 1.70
C ARG A 180 -26.60 -10.27 2.79
N HIS A 181 -26.57 -9.33 3.74
CA HIS A 181 -25.66 -9.35 4.88
C HIS A 181 -26.42 -8.91 6.12
N ASP A 182 -26.04 -9.44 7.27
CA ASP A 182 -26.65 -9.09 8.55
C ASP A 182 -26.20 -7.71 9.04
N SER A 183 -25.03 -7.24 8.57
CA SER A 183 -24.46 -5.93 8.91
C SER A 183 -23.48 -5.43 7.83
N ALA A 184 -23.15 -4.14 7.87
CA ALA A 184 -22.07 -3.55 7.08
C ALA A 184 -20.72 -4.20 7.39
N LYS A 185 -20.47 -4.53 8.67
CA LYS A 185 -19.24 -5.21 9.10
C LYS A 185 -19.07 -6.58 8.43
N SER A 186 -20.15 -7.33 8.21
CA SER A 186 -20.09 -8.61 7.48
C SER A 186 -19.89 -8.47 5.97
N ALA A 187 -20.13 -7.27 5.42
CA ALA A 187 -20.03 -7.00 3.99
C ALA A 187 -18.64 -6.50 3.55
N VAL A 188 -17.77 -6.11 4.50
CA VAL A 188 -16.43 -5.55 4.22
C VAL A 188 -15.35 -6.41 4.89
N PHE A 189 -14.25 -6.68 4.20
CA PHE A 189 -13.08 -7.34 4.81
C PHE A 189 -11.76 -6.80 4.26
N THR A 190 -10.70 -6.90 5.07
CA THR A 190 -9.35 -6.45 4.71
C THR A 190 -8.39 -7.63 4.55
N ARG A 191 -7.38 -7.47 3.69
CA ARG A 191 -6.24 -8.40 3.55
C ARG A 191 -4.96 -7.61 3.33
N LYS A 192 -3.98 -7.84 4.20
CA LYS A 192 -2.63 -7.30 4.04
C LYS A 192 -1.74 -8.34 3.40
N VAL A 193 -1.09 -7.98 2.29
CA VAL A 193 -0.22 -8.92 1.57
C VAL A 193 1.26 -8.53 1.62
N GLY A 194 1.64 -7.52 2.42
CA GLY A 194 3.01 -7.02 2.48
C GLY A 194 4.08 -8.09 2.79
N HIS A 195 3.83 -8.97 3.76
CA HIS A 195 4.77 -10.08 4.05
C HIS A 195 4.88 -11.07 2.87
N THR A 196 3.78 -11.33 2.18
CA THR A 196 3.73 -12.21 1.01
C THR A 196 4.45 -11.59 -0.18
N GLN A 197 4.39 -10.26 -0.35
CA GLN A 197 5.08 -9.54 -1.42
C GLN A 197 6.61 -9.56 -1.28
N ARG A 198 7.12 -9.61 -0.05
CA ARG A 198 8.57 -9.67 0.26
C ARG A 198 9.11 -11.09 0.33
N GLY A 199 8.23 -12.09 0.43
CA GLY A 199 8.58 -13.49 0.66
C GLY A 199 8.47 -14.34 -0.59
N GLY A 200 9.22 -15.45 -0.61
CA GLY A 200 9.16 -16.44 -1.68
C GLY A 200 10.31 -16.33 -2.69
N ARG A 201 10.22 -17.14 -3.75
CA ARG A 201 11.27 -17.18 -4.78
C ARG A 201 10.99 -16.09 -5.82
N PRO A 202 11.98 -15.25 -6.19
CA PRO A 202 11.80 -14.26 -7.24
C PRO A 202 11.38 -14.89 -8.56
N ILE A 203 10.61 -14.16 -9.36
CA ILE A 203 10.31 -14.54 -10.75
C ILE A 203 11.56 -14.38 -11.62
N LEU A 204 11.56 -14.97 -12.82
CA LEU A 204 12.73 -14.98 -13.70
C LEU A 204 13.30 -13.58 -13.97
N PHE A 205 12.43 -12.59 -14.17
CA PHE A 205 12.82 -11.20 -14.39
C PHE A 205 13.74 -10.67 -13.28
N ASP A 206 13.33 -10.81 -12.01
CA ASP A 206 14.12 -10.32 -10.87
C ASP A 206 15.35 -11.18 -10.56
N ARG A 207 15.42 -12.42 -11.06
CA ARG A 207 16.63 -13.25 -10.93
C ARG A 207 17.74 -12.86 -11.89
N CYS A 208 17.37 -12.20 -12.99
CA CYS A 208 18.27 -11.83 -14.08
C CYS A 208 18.49 -10.30 -14.17
N TYR A 209 17.94 -9.53 -13.22
CA TYR A 209 18.13 -8.08 -13.10
C TYR A 209 19.56 -7.74 -12.65
#